data_AF-A0A7C1IX72-F1
#
_entry.id   AF-A0A7C1IX72-F1
#
_cell.length_a   1.000
_cell.length_b   1.000
_cell.length_c   1.000
_cell.angle_alpha   90.00
_cell.angle_beta   90.00
_cell.angle_gamma   90.00
#
_symmetry.space_group_name_H-M   'P 1'
#
loop_
_entity.id
_entity.type
_entity.pdbx_description
1 polymer ?
#
loop_
_entity_poly.entity_id
_entity_poly.type
_entity_poly.pdbx_seq_one_letter_code
_entity_poly.pdbx_strand_id
1 'polypeptide(L)'
;LNATIKDRYFGTASASPNAIFPVLLKLTSHHVSDSKAKYGKNTDKKIEEVMGMIEKFPAHMTIDEQGMFMLGYYHQRNAFYKKKEEEKNEEEK
;
A
#
# COMPACT_ATOMS: atom_id res chain seq x y z
N LEU A 1 -0.90 13.58 -19.31
CA LEU A 1 0.05 12.67 -18.60
C LEU A 1 -0.70 12.03 -17.44
N ASN A 2 -1.21 10.81 -17.63
CA ASN A 2 -1.97 10.08 -16.61
C ASN A 2 -0.99 9.39 -15.64
N ALA A 3 -0.37 10.15 -14.75
CA ALA A 3 0.48 9.59 -13.71
C ALA A 3 -0.40 8.93 -12.63
N THR A 4 -0.13 7.67 -12.31
CA THR A 4 -0.83 6.99 -11.22
C THR A 4 -0.37 7.54 -9.86
N ILE A 5 -1.14 7.29 -8.79
CA ILE A 5 -0.75 7.65 -7.41
C ILE A 5 0.63 7.07 -7.09
N LYS A 6 0.92 5.85 -7.56
CA LYS A 6 2.23 5.22 -7.44
C LYS A 6 3.31 6.07 -8.10
N ASP A 7 3.14 6.43 -9.37
CA ASP A 7 4.15 7.17 -10.14
C ASP A 7 4.45 8.55 -9.52
N ARG A 8 3.46 9.16 -8.87
CA ARG A 8 3.61 10.47 -8.24
C ARG A 8 4.28 10.41 -6.86
N TYR A 9 4.01 9.39 -6.05
CA TYR A 9 4.36 9.41 -4.64
C TYR A 9 5.35 8.33 -4.19
N PHE A 10 5.65 7.32 -5.03
CA PHE A 10 6.49 6.20 -4.60
C PHE A 10 7.91 6.62 -4.19
N GLY A 11 8.55 7.51 -4.95
CA GLY A 11 9.88 8.03 -4.61
C GLY A 11 9.87 8.77 -3.27
N THR A 12 8.96 9.74 -3.11
CA THR A 12 8.81 10.50 -1.87
C THR A 12 8.41 9.62 -0.68
N ALA A 13 7.61 8.56 -0.90
CA ALA A 13 7.21 7.62 0.13
C ALA A 13 8.38 6.81 0.67
N SER A 14 9.33 6.43 -0.20
CA SER A 14 10.56 5.80 0.27
C SER A 14 11.51 6.80 0.94
N ALA A 15 11.63 8.03 0.41
CA ALA A 15 12.63 8.99 0.90
C ALA A 15 12.22 9.74 2.17
N SER A 16 10.96 10.18 2.27
CA SER A 16 10.42 10.96 3.39
C SER A 16 9.04 10.45 3.81
N PRO A 17 8.97 9.29 4.49
CA PRO A 17 7.71 8.65 4.87
C PRO A 17 6.75 9.56 5.65
N ASN A 18 7.25 10.29 6.66
CA ASN A 18 6.40 11.12 7.53
C ASN A 18 5.63 12.23 6.79
N ALA A 19 6.18 12.73 5.68
CA ALA A 19 5.61 13.83 4.94
C ALA A 19 4.48 13.38 4.02
N ILE A 20 4.52 12.12 3.56
CA ILE A 20 3.63 11.65 2.50
C ILE A 20 2.66 10.54 2.93
N PHE A 21 3.01 9.66 3.88
CA PHE A 21 2.08 8.63 4.34
C PHE A 21 0.80 9.20 4.96
N PRO A 22 0.82 10.27 5.77
CA PRO A 22 -0.42 10.89 6.25
C PRO A 22 -1.33 11.36 5.10
N VAL A 23 -0.75 11.89 4.02
CA VAL A 23 -1.49 12.32 2.82
C VAL A 23 -2.09 11.12 2.10
N LEU A 24 -1.30 10.05 1.88
CA LEU A 24 -1.75 8.82 1.23
C LEU A 24 -2.86 8.12 2.04
N LEU A 25 -2.73 8.05 3.36
CA LEU A 25 -3.74 7.48 4.25
C LEU A 25 -5.05 8.28 4.17
N LYS A 26 -4.99 9.62 4.17
CA LYS A 26 -6.17 10.46 3.99
C LYS A 26 -6.85 10.22 2.65
N LEU A 27 -6.10 10.17 1.55
CA LEU A 27 -6.64 9.85 0.22
C LEU A 27 -7.29 8.46 0.19
N THR A 28 -6.66 7.48 0.84
CA THR A 28 -7.17 6.10 0.89
C THR A 28 -8.45 6.01 1.73
N SER A 29 -8.53 6.73 2.85
CA SER A 29 -9.72 6.74 3.71
C SER A 29 -10.98 7.19 2.96
N HIS A 30 -10.87 8.17 2.04
CA HIS A 30 -11.99 8.60 1.21
C HIS A 30 -12.47 7.48 0.25
N HIS A 31 -11.55 6.69 -0.31
CA HIS A 31 -11.90 5.55 -1.17
C HIS A 31 -12.47 4.35 -0.40
N VAL A 32 -12.04 4.14 0.84
CA VAL A 32 -12.49 3.04 1.71
C VAL A 32 -13.85 3.36 2.36
N SER A 33 -14.11 4.63 2.68
CA SER A 33 -15.37 5.09 3.29
C SER A 33 -16.60 4.95 2.39
N ASP A 34 -16.40 4.77 1.07
CA ASP A 34 -17.47 4.40 0.15
C ASP A 34 -17.82 2.91 0.33
N SER A 35 -18.53 2.66 1.43
CA SER A 35 -18.93 1.37 2.03
C SER A 35 -19.65 0.38 1.10
N LYS A 36 -19.92 0.75 -0.17
CA LYS A 36 -20.51 -0.13 -1.19
C LYS A 36 -19.51 -1.12 -1.79
N ALA A 37 -18.20 -0.90 -1.65
CA ALA A 37 -17.19 -1.83 -2.14
C ALA A 37 -16.77 -2.83 -1.04
N LYS A 38 -17.14 -4.11 -1.17
CA LYS A 38 -16.55 -5.21 -0.35
C LYS A 38 -15.00 -5.14 -0.29
N TYR A 39 -14.38 -4.62 -1.35
CA TYR A 39 -12.93 -4.40 -1.46
C TYR A 39 -12.37 -3.34 -0.49
N GLY A 40 -13.17 -2.36 -0.08
CA GLY A 40 -12.76 -1.29 0.85
C GLY A 40 -12.40 -1.83 2.23
N LYS A 41 -13.29 -2.64 2.84
CA LYS A 41 -13.10 -3.20 4.19
C LYS A 41 -11.86 -4.11 4.30
N ASN A 42 -11.62 -4.96 3.30
CA ASN A 42 -10.44 -5.83 3.31
C ASN A 42 -9.13 -5.05 3.17
N THR A 43 -9.16 -3.93 2.46
CA THR A 43 -7.99 -3.05 2.30
C THR A 43 -7.73 -2.28 3.57
N ASP A 44 -8.77 -1.76 4.21
CA ASP A 44 -8.70 -1.05 5.49
C ASP A 44 -8.06 -1.91 6.57
N LYS A 45 -8.55 -3.14 6.72
CA LYS A 45 -8.01 -4.10 7.70
C LYS A 45 -6.52 -4.38 7.50
N LYS A 46 -6.07 -4.54 6.25
CA LYS A 46 -4.64 -4.73 5.94
C LYS A 46 -3.82 -3.50 6.30
N ILE A 47 -4.37 -2.30 6.09
CA ILE A 47 -3.70 -1.06 6.49
C ILE A 47 -3.59 -1.03 8.02
N GLU A 48 -4.68 -1.28 8.75
CA GLU A 48 -4.68 -1.35 10.21
C GLU A 48 -3.66 -2.36 10.75
N GLU A 49 -3.62 -3.57 10.18
CA GLU A 49 -2.68 -4.63 10.57
C GLU A 49 -1.21 -4.17 10.43
N VAL A 50 -0.86 -3.53 9.31
CA VAL A 50 0.51 -3.01 9.09
C VAL A 50 0.79 -1.80 9.97
N MET A 51 -0.17 -0.87 10.10
CA MET A 51 -0.02 0.32 10.93
C MET A 51 0.13 -0.04 12.42
N GLY A 52 -0.51 -1.12 12.88
CA GLY A 52 -0.36 -1.63 14.25
C GLY A 52 1.02 -2.20 14.57
N MET A 53 1.84 -2.49 13.54
CA MET A 53 3.22 -2.98 13.71
C MET A 53 4.25 -1.85 13.73
N ILE A 54 3.85 -0.60 13.46
CA ILE A 54 4.75 0.54 13.38
C ILE A 54 4.35 1.62 14.37
N GLU A 55 5.33 2.17 15.10
CA GLU A 55 5.06 3.20 16.11
C GLU A 55 5.03 4.61 15.52
N LYS A 56 5.84 4.86 14.49
CA LYS A 56 5.96 6.19 13.85
C LYS A 56 6.51 6.07 12.43
N PHE A 57 6.21 7.08 11.61
CA PHE A 57 6.89 7.25 10.32
C PHE A 57 8.22 7.98 10.52
N PRO A 58 9.34 7.45 9.98
CA PRO A 58 10.61 8.16 10.02
C PRO A 58 10.57 9.42 9.14
N ALA A 59 11.35 10.43 9.51
CA ALA A 59 11.44 11.67 8.75
C ALA A 59 12.10 11.45 7.39
N HIS A 60 13.19 10.68 7.38
CA HIS A 60 13.92 10.29 6.19
C HIS A 60 14.39 8.84 6.34
N MET A 61 14.52 8.15 5.20
CA MET A 61 15.15 6.83 5.13
C MET A 61 16.49 6.93 4.41
N THR A 62 17.47 6.16 4.87
CA THR A 62 18.72 5.91 4.16
C THR A 62 18.47 5.19 2.82
N ILE A 63 19.46 5.17 1.93
CA ILE A 63 19.32 4.47 0.64
C ILE A 63 19.05 2.96 0.82
N ASP A 64 19.66 2.34 1.81
CA ASP A 64 19.45 0.91 2.09
C ASP A 64 18.03 0.64 2.60
N GLU A 65 17.51 1.50 3.49
CA GLU A 65 16.12 1.44 3.97
C GLU A 65 15.12 1.72 2.84
N GLN A 66 15.43 2.65 1.94
CA GLN A 66 14.64 2.89 0.73
C GLN A 66 14.61 1.64 -0.16
N GLY A 67 15.75 0.96 -0.32
CA GLY A 67 15.83 -0.33 -1.00
C GLY A 67 14.94 -1.40 -0.36
N MET A 68 14.98 -1.50 0.98
CA MET A 68 14.13 -2.43 1.74
C MET A 68 12.65 -2.12 1.58
N PHE A 69 12.28 -0.83 1.59
CA PHE A 69 10.92 -0.38 1.31
C PHE A 69 10.45 -0.84 -0.07
N MET A 70 11.28 -0.66 -1.10
CA MET A 70 10.96 -1.08 -2.47
C MET A 70 10.80 -2.60 -2.57
N LEU A 71 11.68 -3.37 -1.93
CA LEU A 71 11.59 -4.83 -1.87
C LEU A 71 10.27 -5.27 -1.23
N GLY A 72 9.95 -4.73 -0.05
CA GLY A 72 8.69 -5.01 0.65
C GLY A 72 7.46 -4.68 -0.20
N TYR A 73 7.47 -3.54 -0.90
CA TYR A 73 6.41 -3.16 -1.82
C TYR A 73 6.21 -4.20 -2.95
N TYR A 74 7.29 -4.62 -3.62
CA TYR A 74 7.17 -5.57 -4.72
C TYR A 74 6.84 -6.99 -4.25
N HIS A 75 7.29 -7.40 -3.06
CA HIS A 75 6.85 -8.65 -2.42
C HIS A 75 5.33 -8.65 -2.18
N GLN A 76 4.81 -7.59 -1.56
CA GLN A 76 3.37 -7.47 -1.27
C GLN A 76 2.53 -7.40 -2.55
N ARG A 77 3.01 -6.67 -3.56
CA ARG A 77 2.36 -6.58 -4.87
C ARG A 77 2.30 -7.93 -5.57
N ASN A 78 3.39 -8.68 -5.58
CA ASN A 78 3.43 -10.03 -6.15
C ASN A 78 2.46 -10.97 -5.43
N ALA A 79 2.40 -10.92 -4.10
CA ALA A 79 1.47 -11.72 -3.31
C ALA A 79 0.00 -11.42 -3.66
N PHE A 80 -0.37 -10.16 -3.94
CA PHE A 80 -1.71 -9.83 -4.40
C PHE A 80 -2.06 -10.39 -5.79
N TYR A 81 -1.09 -10.45 -6.70
CA TYR A 81 -1.31 -11.05 -8.02
C TYR A 81 -1.49 -12.56 -7.93
N LYS A 82 -0.62 -13.25 -7.18
CA LYS A 82 -0.73 -14.71 -6.98
C LYS A 82 -2.06 -15.12 -6.37
N LYS A 83 -2.51 -14.42 -5.32
CA LYS A 83 -3.82 -14.65 -4.70
C LYS A 83 -4.98 -14.52 -5.70
N LYS A 84 -4.89 -13.56 -6.63
CA LYS A 84 -5.90 -13.37 -7.67
C LYS A 84 -5.89 -14.51 -8.70
N GLU A 85 -4.73 -15.05 -9.04
CA GLU A 85 -4.60 -16.20 -9.92
C GLU A 85 -5.18 -17.47 -9.28
N GLU A 86 -4.92 -17.68 -7.98
CA GLU A 86 -5.49 -18.80 -7.21
C GLU A 86 -7.02 -18.73 -7.14
N GLU A 87 -7.60 -17.57 -6.82
CA GLU A 87 -9.05 -17.35 -6.80
C GLU A 87 -9.69 -17.62 -8.17
N LYS A 88 -9.04 -17.23 -9.27
CA LYS A 88 -9.53 -17.49 -10.64
C LYS A 88 -9.54 -18.99 -10.99
N ASN A 89 -8.55 -19.74 -10.52
CA ASN A 89 -8.43 -21.17 -10.79
C ASN A 89 -9.44 -22.01 -9.98
N GLU A 90 -9.92 -21.49 -8.85
CA GLU A 90 -10.96 -22.14 -8.03
C GLU A 90 -12.38 -21.88 -8.57
N GLU A 91 -12.64 -20.72 -9.19
CA GLU A 91 -13.93 -20.40 -9.81
C GLU A 91 -14.16 -21.11 -11.17
N GLU A 92 -13.09 -21.59 -11.83
CA GLU A 92 -13.15 -22.34 -13.10
C GLU A 92 -13.28 -23.87 -12.92
N LYS A 93 -13.37 -24.37 -11.68
CA LYS A 93 -13.58 -25.79 -11.33
C LYS A 93 -14.98 -26.06 -10.82
#